data_AF-A0AAP4X6R0-F1
#
_entry.id   AF-A0AAP4X6R0-F1
#
_cell.length_a   1.000
_cell.length_b   1.000
_cell.length_c   1.000
_cell.angle_alpha   90.00
_cell.angle_beta   90.00
_cell.angle_gamma   90.00
#
_symmetry.space_group_name_H-M   'P 1'
#
loop_
_entity.id
_entity.type
_entity.pdbx_description
1 polymer ?
#
loop_
_entity_poly.entity_id
_entity_poly.type
_entity_poly.pdbx_seq_one_letter_code
_entity_poly.pdbx_strand_id
1 'polypeptide(L)'
;MSQYIRLFSEMSLMAGLIGHFEYIERHEIADWLEDFNGRVPDPRVTSDENSEPLSEESSEENNSDERQSSATEKHKYDDPPWLELLMMNQWMFTLGDADCYPSVPHGHYKSKTREWPKLNPYTGRAFSDVHREDVSKRLSKKDMIKLWNDSKFIEHCREQVLWYSYFSSSYGFPNARRGKLAFPRWK
;
A
#
# COMPACT_ATOMS: atom_id res chain seq x y z
N MET A 1 -22.61 3.87 -22.06
CA MET A 1 -21.48 4.75 -21.67
C MET A 1 -20.50 3.98 -20.80
N SER A 2 -20.98 3.36 -19.73
CA SER A 2 -20.30 2.33 -18.92
C SER A 2 -19.54 1.25 -19.71
N GLN A 3 -20.14 0.65 -20.74
CA GLN A 3 -19.46 -0.35 -21.59
C GLN A 3 -18.16 0.17 -22.20
N TYR A 4 -18.13 1.45 -22.61
CA TYR A 4 -16.90 2.08 -23.12
C TYR A 4 -15.88 2.32 -22.00
N ILE A 5 -16.34 2.68 -20.80
CA ILE A 5 -15.44 2.84 -19.63
C ILE A 5 -14.75 1.52 -19.32
N ARG A 6 -15.48 0.40 -19.29
CA ARG A 6 -14.90 -0.93 -19.05
C ARG A 6 -13.90 -1.32 -20.13
N LEU A 7 -14.28 -1.18 -21.41
CA LEU A 7 -13.40 -1.47 -22.54
C LEU A 7 -12.11 -0.63 -22.50
N PHE A 8 -12.22 0.68 -22.32
CA PHE A 8 -11.05 1.56 -22.25
C PHE A 8 -10.20 1.28 -21.00
N SER A 9 -10.79 0.84 -19.90
CA SER A 9 -10.05 0.44 -18.70
C SER A 9 -9.26 -0.83 -18.94
N GLU A 10 -9.86 -1.85 -19.56
CA GLU A 10 -9.19 -3.07 -19.96
C GLU A 10 -8.04 -2.78 -20.94
N MET A 11 -8.30 -1.99 -21.98
CA MET A 11 -7.26 -1.57 -22.94
C MET A 11 -6.15 -0.79 -22.24
N SER A 12 -6.48 0.11 -21.32
CA SER A 12 -5.49 0.89 -20.56
C SER A 12 -4.63 0.00 -19.67
N LEU A 13 -5.23 -1.02 -19.02
CA LEU A 13 -4.53 -1.98 -18.18
C LEU A 13 -3.60 -2.86 -19.03
N MET A 14 -4.09 -3.38 -20.15
CA MET A 14 -3.30 -4.17 -21.11
C MET A 14 -2.15 -3.36 -21.71
N ALA A 15 -2.38 -2.07 -21.99
CA ALA A 15 -1.35 -1.15 -22.46
C ALA A 15 -0.40 -0.66 -21.35
N GLY A 16 -0.64 -1.03 -20.09
CA GLY A 16 0.22 -0.62 -18.98
C GLY A 16 0.07 0.82 -18.51
N LEU A 17 -0.95 1.51 -19.03
CA LEU A 17 -1.21 2.92 -18.74
C LEU A 17 -1.76 3.12 -17.32
N ILE A 18 -2.51 2.13 -16.84
CA ILE A 18 -3.10 2.12 -15.50
C ILE A 18 -2.71 0.85 -14.76
N GLY A 19 -2.75 0.92 -13.44
CA GLY A 19 -2.60 -0.25 -12.57
C GLY A 19 -3.92 -0.94 -12.27
N HIS A 20 -3.85 -2.07 -11.56
CA HIS A 20 -5.03 -2.85 -11.17
C HIS A 20 -6.01 -2.05 -10.29
N PHE A 21 -5.48 -1.18 -9.42
CA PHE A 21 -6.31 -0.36 -8.54
C PHE A 21 -7.20 0.61 -9.33
N GLU A 22 -6.60 1.41 -10.21
CA GLU A 22 -7.33 2.33 -11.09
C GLU A 22 -8.28 1.58 -12.05
N TYR A 23 -7.92 0.36 -12.46
CA TYR A 23 -8.83 -0.50 -13.22
C TYR A 23 -10.10 -0.84 -12.43
N ILE A 24 -10.00 -1.18 -11.14
CA ILE A 24 -11.14 -1.44 -10.26
C ILE A 24 -11.99 -0.17 -10.09
N GLU A 25 -11.38 0.97 -9.75
CA GLU A 25 -12.11 2.23 -9.57
C GLU A 25 -12.94 2.60 -10.81
N ARG A 26 -12.35 2.45 -12.00
CA ARG A 26 -13.06 2.71 -13.26
C ARG A 26 -14.23 1.74 -13.48
N HIS A 27 -14.15 0.51 -12.98
CA HIS A 27 -15.26 -0.44 -13.02
C HIS A 27 -16.37 -0.07 -12.03
N GLU A 28 -16.02 0.35 -10.82
CA GLU A 28 -17.00 0.84 -9.83
C GLU A 28 -17.74 2.08 -10.33
N ILE A 29 -17.03 3.00 -11.00
CA ILE A 29 -17.67 4.15 -11.68
C ILE A 29 -18.61 3.67 -12.79
N ALA A 30 -18.23 2.66 -13.57
CA ALA A 30 -19.09 2.11 -14.61
C ALA A 30 -20.36 1.45 -14.03
N ASP A 31 -20.23 0.73 -12.91
CA ASP A 31 -21.35 0.14 -12.16
C ASP A 31 -22.28 1.23 -11.62
N TRP A 32 -21.73 2.27 -10.99
CA TRP A 32 -22.48 3.40 -10.47
C TRP A 32 -23.25 4.15 -11.58
N LEU A 33 -22.63 4.37 -12.74
CA LEU A 33 -23.28 5.02 -13.89
C LEU A 33 -24.38 4.16 -14.53
N GLU A 34 -24.36 2.83 -14.34
CA GLU A 34 -25.41 1.92 -14.81
C GLU A 34 -26.59 1.83 -13.82
N ASP A 35 -26.40 2.21 -12.56
CA ASP A 35 -27.42 2.09 -11.55
C ASP A 35 -28.32 3.32 -11.44
N PHE A 36 -29.35 3.32 -12.26
CA PHE A 36 -30.42 4.33 -12.23
C PHE A 36 -31.30 4.27 -10.98
N ASN A 37 -31.20 3.21 -10.16
CA ASN A 37 -32.00 3.06 -8.94
C ASN A 37 -31.31 3.61 -7.69
N GLY A 38 -30.07 4.07 -7.78
CA GLY A 38 -29.31 4.66 -6.67
C GLY A 38 -29.02 3.68 -5.52
N ARG A 39 -28.90 2.40 -5.82
CA ARG A 39 -28.48 1.32 -4.91
C ARG A 39 -26.97 1.26 -4.73
N VAL A 40 -26.21 1.60 -5.77
CA VAL A 40 -24.75 1.66 -5.78
C VAL A 40 -24.33 3.00 -5.18
N PRO A 41 -23.56 3.02 -4.08
CA PRO A 41 -23.02 4.25 -3.51
C PRO A 41 -22.17 5.02 -4.54
N ASP A 42 -22.16 6.34 -4.46
CA ASP A 42 -21.28 7.16 -5.30
C ASP A 42 -19.81 6.87 -4.94
N PRO A 43 -19.01 6.28 -5.84
CA PRO A 43 -17.64 5.89 -5.54
C PRO A 43 -16.70 7.09 -5.31
N ARG A 44 -17.17 8.31 -5.58
CA ARG A 44 -16.42 9.55 -5.31
C ARG A 44 -16.56 10.03 -3.87
N VAL A 45 -17.52 9.51 -3.12
CA VAL A 45 -17.76 9.88 -1.73
C VAL A 45 -16.99 8.89 -0.85
N THR A 46 -15.77 9.26 -0.47
CA THR A 46 -15.03 8.55 0.57
C THR A 46 -15.82 8.66 1.87
N SER A 47 -16.12 7.52 2.51
CA SER A 47 -16.92 7.42 3.74
C SER A 47 -16.24 8.12 4.93
N ASP A 48 -16.32 9.45 4.97
CA ASP A 48 -15.78 10.32 6.01
C ASP A 48 -16.86 10.83 6.98
N GLU A 49 -18.13 10.48 6.78
CA GLU A 49 -19.23 11.00 7.63
C GLU A 49 -19.65 10.07 8.78
N ASN A 50 -18.87 9.03 9.13
CA ASN A 50 -19.31 8.12 10.21
C ASN A 50 -18.20 7.49 11.06
N SER A 51 -17.21 8.27 11.47
CA SER A 51 -16.28 7.85 12.52
C SER A 51 -16.10 8.96 13.56
N GLU A 52 -16.97 8.94 14.57
CA GLU A 52 -16.64 9.12 15.99
C GLU A 52 -17.81 8.50 16.79
N PRO A 53 -17.53 7.68 17.82
CA PRO A 53 -17.34 8.30 19.13
C PRO A 53 -16.06 7.85 19.82
N LEU A 54 -15.18 8.82 20.07
CA LEU A 54 -14.77 9.28 21.40
C LEU A 54 -14.81 8.19 22.46
N SER A 55 -13.66 7.54 22.63
CA SER A 55 -13.27 6.88 23.86
C SER A 55 -13.05 7.93 24.96
N GLU A 56 -13.76 7.81 26.07
CA GLU A 56 -13.30 8.23 27.39
C GLU A 56 -14.14 7.53 28.46
N GLU A 57 -13.56 6.55 29.17
CA GLU A 57 -13.37 6.63 30.63
C GLU A 57 -12.85 5.32 31.24
N SER A 58 -11.78 5.48 32.03
CA SER A 58 -11.40 4.70 33.22
C SER A 58 -10.98 3.23 32.99
N SER A 59 -10.06 2.63 33.74
CA SER A 59 -9.45 2.94 35.03
C SER A 59 -8.20 2.07 35.18
N GLU A 60 -7.27 2.56 36.00
CA GLU A 60 -6.09 1.86 36.52
C GLU A 60 -6.48 0.61 37.32
N GLU A 61 -5.66 -0.45 37.30
CA GLU A 61 -4.95 -0.96 38.50
C GLU A 61 -4.26 -2.33 38.28
N ASN A 62 -3.20 -2.50 39.07
CA ASN A 62 -2.22 -3.58 39.09
C ASN A 62 -2.79 -4.95 39.53
N ASN A 63 -2.18 -6.06 39.06
CA ASN A 63 -1.43 -6.94 39.97
C ASN A 63 -0.66 -8.09 39.30
N SER A 64 0.38 -8.43 40.04
CA SER A 64 1.38 -9.51 40.04
C SER A 64 1.05 -10.93 39.54
N ASP A 65 2.11 -11.51 38.97
CA ASP A 65 2.71 -12.83 39.23
C ASP A 65 2.23 -14.16 38.60
N GLU A 66 3.28 -14.94 38.32
CA GLU A 66 3.42 -16.40 38.24
C GLU A 66 3.14 -17.20 36.93
N ARG A 67 4.28 -17.50 36.29
CA ARG A 67 4.72 -18.76 35.67
C ARG A 67 3.70 -19.92 35.65
N GLN A 68 3.42 -20.41 34.43
CA GLN A 68 3.41 -21.86 34.18
C GLN A 68 3.78 -22.19 32.74
N SER A 69 4.78 -23.07 32.63
CA SER A 69 5.27 -23.70 31.42
C SER A 69 4.23 -24.62 30.80
N SER A 70 4.06 -24.54 29.49
CA SER A 70 3.58 -25.66 28.68
C SER A 70 4.32 -25.66 27.35
N ALA A 71 5.22 -26.63 27.20
CA ALA A 71 5.90 -26.93 25.97
C ALA A 71 4.87 -27.45 24.96
N THR A 72 4.73 -26.77 23.81
CA THR A 72 4.12 -27.38 22.63
C THR A 72 4.94 -26.99 21.40
N GLU A 73 5.66 -27.98 20.90
CA GLU A 73 6.14 -28.22 19.54
C GLU A 73 6.24 -27.03 18.57
N LYS A 74 7.50 -26.66 18.29
CA LYS A 74 7.90 -25.77 17.19
C LYS A 74 7.55 -26.42 15.84
N HIS A 75 6.40 -26.06 15.28
CA HIS A 75 6.21 -26.12 13.84
C HIS A 75 6.98 -24.97 13.18
N LYS A 76 8.16 -25.30 12.65
CA LYS A 76 8.84 -24.51 11.61
C LYS A 76 7.93 -24.49 10.38
N TYR A 77 7.17 -23.43 10.21
CA TYR A 77 6.64 -23.08 8.89
C TYR A 77 7.63 -22.15 8.22
N ASP A 78 7.87 -22.41 6.94
CA ASP A 78 8.68 -21.60 6.05
C ASP A 78 8.15 -20.16 6.03
N ASP A 79 8.83 -19.27 6.75
CA ASP A 79 8.62 -17.84 6.67
C ASP A 79 8.98 -17.38 5.23
N PRO A 80 8.04 -16.87 4.40
CA PRO A 80 8.37 -16.24 3.14
C PRO A 80 9.47 -15.17 3.29
N PRO A 81 10.22 -14.85 2.23
CA PRO A 81 11.32 -13.89 2.31
C PRO A 81 10.75 -12.47 2.44
N TRP A 82 10.26 -12.09 3.61
CA TRP A 82 9.93 -10.70 3.88
C TRP A 82 11.19 -10.00 4.37
N LEU A 83 11.49 -8.88 3.74
CA LEU A 83 12.27 -7.88 4.41
C LEU A 83 11.27 -7.12 5.29
N GLU A 84 11.27 -7.39 6.59
CA GLU A 84 10.92 -6.35 7.56
C GLU A 84 11.97 -5.27 7.38
N LEU A 85 11.77 -4.41 6.41
CA LEU A 85 12.58 -3.24 6.28
C LEU A 85 12.16 -2.33 7.42
N LEU A 86 12.85 -2.51 8.54
CA LEU A 86 12.73 -1.87 9.84
C LEU A 86 13.14 -0.40 9.79
N MET A 87 12.83 0.26 8.67
CA MET A 87 13.05 1.67 8.47
C MET A 87 11.88 2.41 9.08
N MET A 88 12.10 2.79 10.35
CA MET A 88 11.29 3.70 11.18
C MET A 88 10.17 3.07 12.03
N ASN A 89 10.18 1.74 12.27
CA ASN A 89 9.19 1.04 13.11
C ASN A 89 7.72 1.31 12.73
N GLN A 90 7.48 1.70 11.48
CA GLN A 90 6.17 2.19 11.06
C GLN A 90 5.77 1.70 9.67
N TRP A 91 6.69 1.55 8.72
CA TRP A 91 6.37 1.17 7.35
C TRP A 91 6.90 -0.22 7.02
N MET A 92 6.05 -1.07 6.46
CA MET A 92 6.38 -2.42 6.01
C MET A 92 6.25 -2.54 4.50
N PHE A 93 7.25 -3.16 3.88
CA PHE A 93 7.28 -3.42 2.45
C PHE A 93 7.22 -4.93 2.22
N THR A 94 6.31 -5.37 1.37
CA THR A 94 6.03 -6.78 1.15
C THR A 94 6.47 -7.18 -0.27
N LEU A 95 7.29 -8.23 -0.38
CA LEU A 95 7.55 -8.86 -1.68
C LEU A 95 6.31 -9.63 -2.12
N GLY A 96 5.99 -9.55 -3.41
CA GLY A 96 4.79 -10.20 -3.95
C GLY A 96 3.52 -9.38 -3.78
N ASP A 97 3.63 -8.12 -3.38
CA ASP A 97 2.47 -7.24 -3.28
C ASP A 97 1.93 -6.89 -4.67
N ALA A 98 0.72 -7.35 -4.96
CA ALA A 98 0.04 -7.10 -6.23
C ALA A 98 -0.53 -5.67 -6.31
N ASP A 99 -0.65 -4.96 -5.18
CA ASP A 99 -1.07 -3.58 -5.17
C ASP A 99 0.03 -2.66 -5.73
N CYS A 100 -0.36 -1.79 -6.64
CA CYS A 100 0.52 -0.83 -7.31
C CYS A 100 0.39 0.59 -6.77
N TYR A 101 -0.56 0.84 -5.86
CA TYR A 101 -0.84 2.16 -5.33
C TYR A 101 -0.12 2.40 -4.00
N PRO A 102 0.47 3.59 -3.77
CA PRO A 102 0.67 4.71 -4.70
C PRO A 102 1.87 4.52 -5.64
N SER A 103 2.64 3.46 -5.45
CA SER A 103 3.77 3.08 -6.30
C SER A 103 4.13 1.60 -6.12
N VAL A 104 4.96 1.06 -7.00
CA VAL A 104 5.63 -0.23 -6.80
C VAL A 104 7.12 0.01 -6.55
N PRO A 105 7.68 -0.35 -5.37
CA PRO A 105 6.96 -0.78 -4.17
C PRO A 105 6.21 0.37 -3.48
N HIS A 106 5.36 0.03 -2.52
CA HIS A 106 4.81 0.95 -1.52
C HIS A 106 4.92 0.34 -0.12
N GLY A 107 4.79 1.18 0.91
CA GLY A 107 4.88 0.74 2.31
C GLY A 107 3.53 0.79 3.01
N HIS A 108 3.19 -0.22 3.81
CA HIS A 108 2.01 -0.23 4.68
C HIS A 108 2.34 0.20 6.10
N TYR A 109 1.46 0.97 6.73
CA TYR A 109 1.69 1.44 8.09
C TYR A 109 1.32 0.39 9.14
N LYS A 110 2.29 -0.04 9.95
CA LYS A 110 2.19 -0.93 11.13
C LYS A 110 1.61 -2.32 10.91
N SER A 111 0.93 -2.62 9.80
CA SER A 111 0.47 -3.97 9.46
C SER A 111 0.62 -4.24 7.97
N LYS A 112 0.99 -5.48 7.60
CA LYS A 112 1.08 -5.97 6.20
C LYS A 112 -0.29 -6.09 5.54
N THR A 113 -1.34 -6.34 6.34
CA THR A 113 -2.71 -6.55 5.85
C THR A 113 -3.55 -5.29 5.92
N ARG A 114 -3.05 -4.25 6.59
CA ARG A 114 -3.77 -3.00 6.72
C ARG A 114 -3.68 -2.25 5.41
N GLU A 115 -4.84 -2.01 4.81
CA GLU A 115 -4.94 -1.33 3.52
C GLU A 115 -4.34 0.08 3.59
N TRP A 116 -4.73 0.89 4.57
CA TRP A 116 -4.29 2.27 4.71
C TRP A 116 -3.76 2.59 6.10
N PRO A 117 -2.78 3.49 6.29
CA PRO A 117 -2.17 4.32 5.26
C PRO A 117 -1.06 3.64 4.46
N LYS A 118 -0.83 4.13 3.23
CA LYS A 118 0.21 3.66 2.29
C LYS A 118 1.24 4.75 2.01
N LEU A 119 2.52 4.39 1.95
CA LEU A 119 3.65 5.27 1.66
C LEU A 119 4.14 5.08 0.23
N ASN A 120 4.34 6.18 -0.49
CA ASN A 120 5.12 6.22 -1.72
C ASN A 120 6.61 6.44 -1.37
N PRO A 121 7.48 5.40 -1.39
CA PRO A 121 8.88 5.54 -1.00
C PRO A 121 9.72 6.39 -1.95
N TYR A 122 9.26 6.65 -3.18
CA TYR A 122 9.99 7.50 -4.13
C TYR A 122 9.86 8.99 -3.81
N THR A 123 8.72 9.38 -3.23
CA THR A 123 8.40 10.79 -2.95
C THR A 123 8.29 11.12 -1.46
N GLY A 124 8.17 10.10 -0.61
CA GLY A 124 7.94 10.23 0.82
C GLY A 124 6.49 10.55 1.20
N ARG A 125 5.59 10.72 0.22
CA ARG A 125 4.16 11.03 0.46
C ARG A 125 3.45 9.81 1.02
N ALA A 126 2.66 10.00 2.07
CA ALA A 126 1.79 8.98 2.64
C ALA A 126 0.34 9.31 2.31
N PHE A 127 -0.51 8.29 2.22
CA PHE A 127 -1.90 8.41 1.83
C PHE A 127 -2.77 7.67 2.84
N SER A 128 -3.80 8.33 3.37
CA SER A 128 -4.78 7.73 4.29
C SER A 128 -5.92 7.03 3.55
N ASP A 129 -6.09 7.35 2.27
CA ASP A 129 -7.02 6.73 1.33
C ASP A 129 -6.52 7.00 -0.09
N VAL A 130 -7.17 6.43 -1.09
CA VAL A 130 -6.88 6.70 -2.50
C VAL A 130 -7.01 8.19 -2.76
N HIS A 131 -5.99 8.75 -3.40
CA HIS A 131 -5.91 10.18 -3.74
C HIS A 131 -5.95 11.14 -2.54
N ARG A 132 -5.93 10.64 -1.29
CA ARG A 132 -5.96 11.44 -0.07
C ARG A 132 -4.62 11.39 0.67
N GLU A 133 -3.79 12.41 0.46
CA GLU A 133 -2.49 12.52 1.14
C GLU A 133 -2.66 12.76 2.64
N ASP A 134 -1.97 11.97 3.45
CA ASP A 134 -1.80 12.18 4.89
C ASP A 134 -0.45 12.86 5.15
N VAL A 135 -0.49 14.20 5.22
CA VAL A 135 0.70 15.03 5.42
C VAL A 135 1.36 14.74 6.78
N SER A 136 0.60 14.30 7.79
CA SER A 136 1.14 13.99 9.12
C SER A 136 2.08 12.78 9.13
N LYS A 137 1.95 11.89 8.14
CA LYS A 137 2.75 10.67 7.99
C LYS A 137 3.78 10.75 6.86
N ARG A 138 3.93 11.91 6.24
CA ARG A 138 4.91 12.15 5.18
C ARG A 138 6.34 12.04 5.71
N LEU A 139 7.21 11.35 4.98
CA LEU A 139 8.61 11.24 5.34
C LEU A 139 9.34 12.58 5.16
N SER A 140 10.14 12.95 6.15
CA SER A 140 11.02 14.11 6.05
C SER A 140 12.16 13.85 5.06
N LYS A 141 12.88 14.90 4.64
CA LYS A 141 14.08 14.74 3.80
C LYS A 141 15.13 13.84 4.47
N LYS A 142 15.32 13.96 5.80
CA LYS A 142 16.26 13.13 6.57
C LYS A 142 15.87 11.66 6.53
N ASP A 143 14.57 11.41 6.66
CA ASP A 143 14.01 10.06 6.59
C ASP A 143 14.18 9.45 5.21
N MET A 144 13.94 10.23 4.15
CA MET A 144 14.16 9.80 2.77
C MET A 144 15.63 9.47 2.47
N ILE A 145 16.57 10.27 3.00
CA ILE A 145 18.01 9.99 2.90
C ILE A 145 18.34 8.68 3.61
N LYS A 146 17.82 8.47 4.83
CA LYS A 146 18.02 7.22 5.56
C LYS A 146 17.47 6.04 4.77
N LEU A 147 16.27 6.19 4.19
CA LEU A 147 15.56 5.15 3.42
C LEU A 147 16.36 4.70 2.21
N TRP A 148 16.75 5.65 1.37
CA TRP A 148 17.47 5.36 0.14
C TRP A 148 18.98 5.13 0.31
N ASN A 149 19.49 5.18 1.54
CA ASN A 149 20.85 4.76 1.88
C ASN A 149 20.91 3.35 2.49
N ASP A 150 19.77 2.76 2.85
CA ASP A 150 19.72 1.37 3.31
C ASP A 150 19.85 0.42 2.11
N SER A 151 20.96 -0.32 2.05
CA SER A 151 21.21 -1.27 0.96
C SER A 151 20.17 -2.39 0.89
N LYS A 152 19.64 -2.83 2.03
CA LYS A 152 18.60 -3.87 2.08
C LYS A 152 17.30 -3.33 1.48
N PHE A 153 16.99 -2.05 1.70
CA PHE A 153 15.83 -1.42 1.07
C PHE A 153 15.94 -1.38 -0.44
N ILE A 154 17.11 -0.97 -0.93
CA ILE A 154 17.37 -0.88 -2.37
C ILE A 154 17.24 -2.26 -3.02
N GLU A 155 17.76 -3.31 -2.36
CA GLU A 155 17.63 -4.69 -2.82
C GLU A 155 16.17 -5.14 -2.84
N HIS A 156 15.42 -4.91 -1.77
CA HIS A 156 13.99 -5.21 -1.72
C HIS A 156 13.19 -4.48 -2.81
N CYS A 157 13.47 -3.19 -3.04
CA CYS A 157 12.83 -2.45 -4.12
C CYS A 157 13.13 -3.07 -5.48
N ARG A 158 14.37 -3.55 -5.69
CA ARG A 158 14.77 -4.24 -6.91
C ARG A 158 13.98 -5.53 -7.10
N GLU A 159 13.92 -6.35 -6.07
CA GLU A 159 13.18 -7.62 -6.07
C GLU A 159 11.70 -7.40 -6.33
N GLN A 160 11.07 -6.45 -5.63
CA GLN A 160 9.65 -6.16 -5.83
C GLN A 160 9.36 -5.62 -7.23
N VAL A 161 10.18 -4.72 -7.78
CA VAL A 161 10.00 -4.22 -9.15
C VAL A 161 10.17 -5.35 -10.17
N LEU A 162 11.13 -6.25 -9.97
CA LEU A 162 11.31 -7.41 -10.84
C LEU A 162 10.12 -8.36 -10.75
N TRP A 163 9.70 -8.74 -9.54
CA TRP A 163 8.52 -9.57 -9.32
C TRP A 163 7.29 -8.98 -9.99
N TYR A 164 7.02 -7.68 -9.77
CA TYR A 164 5.87 -7.00 -10.33
C TYR A 164 5.94 -6.93 -11.86
N SER A 165 7.14 -6.83 -12.44
CA SER A 165 7.33 -6.90 -13.89
C SER A 165 6.97 -8.28 -14.48
N TYR A 166 7.08 -9.35 -13.69
CA TYR A 166 6.62 -10.68 -14.11
C TYR A 166 5.12 -10.86 -13.87
N PHE A 167 4.61 -10.38 -12.74
CA PHE A 167 3.21 -10.43 -12.38
C PHE A 167 2.32 -9.61 -13.34
N SER A 168 2.76 -8.40 -13.69
CA SER A 168 2.08 -7.50 -14.61
C SER A 168 3.08 -6.93 -15.62
N SER A 169 3.33 -7.71 -16.68
CA SER A 169 4.35 -7.39 -17.70
C SER A 169 4.08 -6.11 -18.47
N SER A 170 2.82 -5.68 -18.54
CA SER A 170 2.44 -4.42 -19.17
C SER A 170 2.66 -3.22 -18.26
N TYR A 171 2.71 -3.37 -16.93
CA TYR A 171 2.73 -2.22 -16.01
C TYR A 171 3.89 -1.25 -16.27
N GLY A 172 3.56 0.02 -16.51
CA GLY A 172 4.51 1.03 -16.98
C GLY A 172 5.44 1.64 -15.93
N PHE A 173 5.26 1.34 -14.64
CA PHE A 173 6.01 1.97 -13.52
C PHE A 173 6.09 3.50 -13.63
N PRO A 174 4.96 4.23 -13.54
CA PRO A 174 4.89 5.67 -13.82
C PRO A 174 5.81 6.54 -12.94
N ASN A 175 6.17 6.06 -11.75
CA ASN A 175 7.10 6.73 -10.84
C ASN A 175 8.58 6.53 -11.21
N ALA A 176 8.90 5.61 -12.11
CA ALA A 176 10.26 5.24 -12.48
C ALA A 176 10.75 5.92 -13.78
N ARG A 177 10.75 7.26 -13.80
CA ARG A 177 11.08 8.08 -14.98
C ARG A 177 12.45 7.80 -15.63
N ARG A 178 13.41 7.28 -14.85
CA ARG A 178 14.78 6.97 -15.32
C ARG A 178 14.98 5.48 -15.62
N GLY A 179 13.90 4.70 -15.65
CA GLY A 179 13.90 3.25 -15.75
C GLY A 179 13.49 2.59 -14.43
N LYS A 180 12.79 1.45 -14.53
CA LYS A 180 12.21 0.74 -13.38
C LYS A 180 13.20 0.33 -12.28
N LEU A 181 14.48 0.13 -12.62
CA LEU A 181 15.55 -0.19 -11.68
C LEU A 181 16.48 0.99 -11.36
N ALA A 182 16.13 2.21 -11.81
CA ALA A 182 16.88 3.42 -11.53
C ALA A 182 16.31 4.12 -10.29
N PHE A 183 16.78 3.69 -9.12
CA PHE A 183 16.31 4.19 -7.84
C PHE A 183 16.81 5.62 -7.50
N PRO A 184 16.04 6.41 -6.72
CA PRO A 184 16.45 7.72 -6.26
C PRO A 184 17.77 7.69 -5.48
N ARG A 185 18.54 8.77 -5.61
CA ARG A 185 19.69 9.05 -4.75
C ARG A 185 19.42 10.32 -3.99
N TRP A 186 19.07 10.18 -2.71
CA TRP A 186 18.84 11.30 -1.82
C TRP A 186 20.17 11.74 -1.19
N LYS A 187 20.42 13.06 -1.15
CA LYS A 187 21.61 13.69 -0.57
C LYS A 187 21.21 14.78 0.41
#